data_AF-A0A1V5GS75-F1
#
_entry.id   AF-A0A1V5GS75-F1
#
_cell.length_a   1.000
_cell.length_b   1.000
_cell.length_c   1.000
_cell.angle_alpha   90.00
_cell.angle_beta   90.00
_cell.angle_gamma   90.00
#
_symmetry.space_group_name_H-M   'P 1'
#
loop_
_entity.id
_entity.type
_entity.pdbx_description
1 polymer ?
#
loop_
_entity_poly.entity_id
_entity_poly.type
_entity_poly.pdbx_seq_one_letter_code
_entity_poly.pdbx_strand_id
1 'polypeptide(L)'
;MFNSKNVKRIISISAAAVCMLSSLRIAPAEYFNAKAEGDMTAFEITENMKIGWNLGNTMDAKASVPSADNPKVYVDADHAGVETETAWGCPKANQTLFDALKAKGFNTVRVPTTWFQHLDEDNNIDPEWMARVKEVVDYGIKNDMYIILNVHHENWINRGDFADAYDEIKPKLLKI
;
A
#
# COMPACT_ATOMS: atom_id res chain seq x y z
N MET A 1 -35.71 52.71 -17.68
CA MET A 1 -34.35 52.69 -18.27
C MET A 1 -33.44 51.90 -17.33
N PHE A 2 -33.08 50.66 -17.68
CA PHE A 2 -32.15 49.87 -16.87
C PHE A 2 -30.71 50.35 -17.11
N ASN A 3 -29.98 50.61 -16.02
CA ASN A 3 -28.63 51.16 -16.05
C ASN A 3 -27.63 50.12 -16.63
N SER A 4 -27.12 50.38 -17.84
CA SER A 4 -26.30 49.43 -18.62
C SER A 4 -24.96 49.08 -17.96
N LYS A 5 -24.49 49.88 -17.00
CA LYS A 5 -23.27 49.59 -16.23
C LYS A 5 -23.44 48.42 -15.25
N ASN A 6 -24.64 48.24 -14.69
CA ASN A 6 -24.91 47.14 -13.75
C ASN A 6 -25.09 45.80 -14.47
N VAL A 7 -25.65 45.83 -15.69
CA VAL A 7 -25.83 44.64 -16.53
C VAL A 7 -24.47 44.08 -16.99
N LYS A 8 -23.54 44.94 -17.40
CA LYS A 8 -22.17 44.51 -17.80
C LYS A 8 -21.37 43.91 -16.63
N ARG A 9 -21.60 44.39 -15.41
CA ARG A 9 -20.89 43.90 -14.21
C ARG A 9 -21.41 42.53 -13.74
N ILE A 10 -22.70 42.24 -13.93
CA ILE A 10 -23.29 40.93 -13.62
C ILE A 10 -22.87 39.88 -14.65
N ILE A 11 -22.87 40.22 -15.95
CA ILE A 11 -22.45 39.29 -17.02
C ILE A 11 -20.96 38.91 -16.91
N SER A 12 -20.12 39.85 -16.47
CA SER A 12 -18.67 39.60 -16.32
C SER A 12 -18.32 38.70 -15.12
N ILE A 13 -19.16 38.66 -14.08
CA ILE A 13 -18.97 37.75 -12.93
C ILE A 13 -19.43 36.33 -13.31
N SER A 14 -20.50 36.20 -14.10
CA SER A 14 -20.99 34.90 -14.57
C SER A 14 -20.03 34.20 -15.53
N ALA A 15 -19.35 34.93 -16.42
CA ALA A 15 -18.38 34.34 -17.35
C ALA A 15 -17.11 33.83 -16.64
N ALA A 16 -16.62 34.53 -15.61
CA ALA A 16 -15.46 34.10 -14.83
C ALA A 16 -15.74 32.85 -13.98
N ALA A 17 -16.96 32.71 -13.45
CA ALA A 17 -17.38 31.53 -12.70
C ALA A 17 -17.47 30.27 -13.57
N VAL A 18 -17.93 30.39 -14.82
CA VAL A 18 -18.02 29.27 -15.77
C VAL A 18 -16.64 28.80 -16.24
N CYS A 19 -15.68 29.71 -16.43
CA CYS A 19 -14.31 29.34 -16.79
C CYS A 19 -13.55 28.64 -15.64
N MET A 20 -13.84 28.97 -14.38
CA MET A 20 -13.25 28.27 -13.21
C MET A 20 -13.85 26.88 -12.99
N LEU A 21 -15.08 26.64 -13.43
CA LEU A 21 -15.72 25.31 -13.37
C LEU A 21 -15.16 24.35 -14.43
N SER A 22 -14.72 24.84 -15.59
CA SER A 22 -14.11 24.01 -16.64
C SER A 22 -12.68 23.54 -16.34
N SER A 23 -12.00 24.16 -15.36
CA SER A 23 -10.65 23.74 -14.91
C SER A 23 -10.65 22.79 -13.72
N LEU A 24 -11.82 22.48 -13.14
CA LEU A 24 -11.96 21.34 -12.26
C LEU A 24 -11.88 20.07 -13.11
N ARG A 25 -10.67 19.57 -13.30
CA ARG A 25 -10.48 18.15 -13.56
C ARG A 25 -10.99 17.43 -12.33
N ILE A 26 -12.27 17.05 -12.36
CA ILE A 26 -12.79 16.00 -11.50
C ILE A 26 -12.03 14.76 -11.93
N ALA A 27 -10.89 14.50 -11.28
CA ALA A 27 -10.39 13.15 -11.22
C ALA A 27 -11.56 12.28 -10.75
N PRO A 28 -11.83 11.11 -11.34
CA PRO A 28 -12.81 10.20 -10.77
C PRO A 28 -12.38 9.94 -9.33
N ALA A 29 -13.09 10.58 -8.41
CA ALA A 29 -13.02 10.31 -6.99
C ALA A 29 -13.78 9.02 -6.73
N GLU A 30 -13.43 7.96 -7.46
CA GLU A 30 -13.51 6.62 -6.88
C GLU A 30 -12.26 6.45 -6.02
N TYR A 31 -12.14 7.33 -5.01
CA TYR A 31 -11.46 6.96 -3.80
C TYR A 31 -12.24 5.76 -3.30
N PHE A 32 -11.57 4.61 -3.25
CA PHE A 32 -12.05 3.45 -2.51
C PHE A 32 -12.71 3.95 -1.23
N ASN A 33 -14.03 3.83 -1.16
CA ASN A 33 -14.77 4.11 0.05
C ASN A 33 -14.54 2.90 0.97
N ALA A 34 -13.29 2.76 1.41
CA ALA A 34 -12.98 1.95 2.58
C ALA A 34 -13.58 2.71 3.75
N LYS A 35 -14.83 2.37 4.08
CA LYS A 35 -15.44 2.81 5.32
C LYS A 35 -14.62 2.15 6.43
N ALA A 36 -13.60 2.84 6.92
CA ALA A 36 -13.02 2.51 8.21
C ALA A 36 -14.18 2.55 9.20
N GLU A 37 -14.59 1.38 9.66
CA GLU A 37 -15.66 1.25 10.62
C GLU A 37 -15.11 1.74 11.97
N GLY A 38 -15.22 3.05 12.24
CA GLY A 38 -14.85 3.67 13.52
C GLY A 38 -14.40 5.14 13.43
N ASP A 39 -14.89 5.96 14.36
CA ASP A 39 -14.81 7.43 14.42
C ASP A 39 -13.43 8.02 14.76
N MET A 40 -12.33 7.36 14.39
CA MET A 40 -10.99 7.79 14.78
C MET A 40 -10.25 8.54 13.67
N THR A 41 -9.71 9.71 14.01
CA THR A 41 -8.75 10.47 13.20
C THR A 41 -7.41 9.75 13.13
N ALA A 42 -6.58 10.11 12.14
CA ALA A 42 -5.21 9.58 12.04
C ALA A 42 -4.39 9.84 13.32
N PHE A 43 -4.60 10.99 13.98
CA PHE A 43 -3.94 11.31 15.25
C PHE A 43 -4.39 10.36 16.36
N GLU A 44 -5.69 10.12 16.51
CA GLU A 44 -6.22 9.18 17.51
C GLU A 44 -5.74 7.74 17.26
N ILE A 45 -5.65 7.31 15.99
CA ILE A 45 -5.08 6.00 15.65
C ILE A 45 -3.63 5.92 16.13
N THR A 46 -2.80 6.92 15.79
CA THR A 46 -1.40 6.91 16.20
C THR A 46 -1.19 7.09 17.70
N GLU A 47 -2.06 7.83 18.39
CA GLU A 47 -2.04 7.97 19.84
C GLU A 47 -2.35 6.64 20.54
N ASN A 48 -3.24 5.84 19.96
CA ASN A 48 -3.58 4.51 20.47
C ASN A 48 -2.54 3.44 20.13
N MET A 49 -1.70 3.65 19.10
CA MET A 49 -0.54 2.79 18.81
C MET A 49 0.55 3.02 19.87
N LYS A 50 0.92 1.96 20.60
CA LYS A 50 1.89 2.01 21.69
C LYS A 50 3.25 1.49 21.21
N ILE A 51 3.63 0.29 21.66
CA ILE A 51 4.88 -0.35 21.25
C ILE A 51 4.61 -1.17 19.99
N GLY A 52 5.37 -0.87 18.94
CA GLY A 52 5.32 -1.56 17.67
C GLY A 52 6.43 -2.60 17.50
N TRP A 53 6.14 -3.64 16.72
CA TRP A 53 7.11 -4.64 16.28
C TRP A 53 6.97 -4.90 14.77
N ASN A 54 8.05 -5.29 14.09
CA ASN A 54 8.05 -5.60 12.66
C ASN A 54 8.23 -7.11 12.46
N LEU A 55 7.35 -7.73 11.66
CA LEU A 55 7.51 -9.09 11.14
C LEU A 55 8.47 -9.09 9.95
N GLY A 56 9.73 -8.71 10.20
CA GLY A 56 10.76 -8.60 9.16
C GLY A 56 11.29 -9.94 8.70
N ASN A 57 11.91 -9.94 7.51
CA ASN A 57 12.47 -11.11 6.84
C ASN A 57 11.48 -12.29 6.69
N THR A 58 10.18 -11.98 6.61
CA THR A 58 9.08 -12.94 6.51
C THR A 58 8.27 -12.61 5.25
N MET A 59 7.21 -11.81 5.35
CA MET A 59 6.36 -11.47 4.18
C MET A 59 7.06 -10.52 3.18
N ASP A 60 8.17 -9.93 3.60
CA ASP A 60 9.06 -9.09 2.79
C ASP A 60 10.17 -9.87 2.10
N ALA A 61 10.41 -11.11 2.50
CA ALA A 61 11.46 -11.93 1.93
C ALA A 61 11.18 -12.22 0.44
N LYS A 62 12.27 -12.32 -0.32
CA LYS A 62 12.24 -12.53 -1.77
C LYS A 62 12.91 -13.85 -2.13
N ALA A 63 12.40 -14.51 -3.16
CA ALA A 63 13.10 -15.60 -3.80
C ALA A 63 14.22 -15.07 -4.71
N SER A 64 15.31 -15.82 -4.81
CA SER A 64 16.38 -15.53 -5.75
C SER A 64 16.71 -16.78 -6.56
N VAL A 65 17.04 -16.58 -7.83
CA VAL A 65 17.45 -17.62 -8.77
C VAL A 65 18.87 -17.37 -9.25
N PRO A 66 19.63 -18.40 -9.65
CA PRO A 66 20.91 -18.20 -10.31
C PRO A 66 20.74 -17.36 -11.58
N SER A 67 21.64 -16.40 -11.79
CA SER A 67 21.71 -15.62 -13.02
C SER A 67 21.99 -16.54 -14.22
N ALA A 68 21.35 -16.24 -15.35
CA ALA A 68 21.57 -16.95 -16.61
C ALA A 68 23.04 -16.87 -17.08
N ASP A 69 23.70 -15.73 -16.84
CA ASP A 69 25.07 -15.49 -17.28
C ASP A 69 26.11 -16.09 -16.34
N ASN A 70 25.79 -16.21 -15.05
CA ASN A 70 26.69 -16.77 -14.05
C ASN A 70 25.90 -17.45 -12.92
N PRO A 71 25.87 -18.79 -12.86
CA PRO A 71 25.07 -19.52 -11.86
C PRO A 71 25.59 -19.38 -10.42
N LYS A 72 26.71 -18.68 -10.19
CA LYS A 72 27.20 -18.33 -8.86
C LYS A 72 26.69 -16.97 -8.36
N VAL A 73 26.06 -16.19 -9.23
CA VAL A 73 25.43 -14.90 -8.89
C VAL A 73 23.93 -15.14 -8.82
N TYR A 74 23.30 -14.74 -7.73
CA TYR A 74 21.85 -14.83 -7.57
C TYR A 74 21.21 -13.48 -7.86
N VAL A 75 20.10 -13.52 -8.59
CA VAL A 75 19.25 -12.37 -8.89
C VAL A 75 17.86 -12.64 -8.35
N ASP A 76 17.06 -11.59 -8.15
CA ASP A 76 15.66 -11.76 -7.76
C ASP A 76 14.92 -12.62 -8.81
N ALA A 77 14.11 -13.56 -8.34
CA ALA A 77 13.20 -14.29 -9.22
C ALA A 77 12.12 -13.35 -9.76
N ASP A 78 11.69 -13.55 -11.01
CA ASP A 78 10.58 -12.76 -11.57
C ASP A 78 9.24 -13.14 -10.91
N HIS A 79 9.05 -14.43 -10.60
CA HIS A 79 7.85 -14.96 -9.96
C HIS A 79 8.22 -15.94 -8.85
N ALA A 80 7.43 -15.97 -7.79
CA ALA A 80 7.56 -16.87 -6.66
C ALA A 80 6.19 -17.07 -5.96
N GLY A 81 6.03 -18.17 -5.23
CA GLY A 81 4.83 -18.47 -4.46
C GLY A 81 4.98 -18.13 -2.98
N VAL A 82 4.07 -18.67 -2.16
CA VAL A 82 4.03 -18.47 -0.70
C VAL A 82 5.27 -18.98 0.05
N GLU A 83 6.14 -19.76 -0.59
CA GLU A 83 7.40 -20.21 -0.01
C GLU A 83 8.36 -19.07 0.32
N THR A 84 8.21 -17.90 -0.32
CA THR A 84 9.03 -16.71 -0.05
C THR A 84 8.97 -16.29 1.40
N GLU A 85 7.86 -16.54 2.11
CA GLU A 85 7.68 -16.24 3.54
C GLU A 85 8.83 -16.77 4.41
N THR A 86 9.46 -17.88 4.00
CA THR A 86 10.54 -18.54 4.75
C THR A 86 11.91 -18.44 4.06
N ALA A 87 11.99 -17.76 2.91
CA ALA A 87 13.19 -17.75 2.06
C ALA A 87 14.42 -17.12 2.74
N TRP A 88 14.22 -16.22 3.72
CA TRP A 88 15.31 -15.61 4.49
C TRP A 88 15.51 -16.23 5.88
N GLY A 89 15.00 -17.45 6.08
CA GLY A 89 15.28 -18.28 7.25
C GLY A 89 14.35 -18.07 8.45
N CYS A 90 13.39 -17.15 8.36
CA CYS A 90 12.35 -17.01 9.37
C CYS A 90 11.32 -18.16 9.25
N PRO A 91 10.78 -18.67 10.38
CA PRO A 91 9.66 -19.60 10.33
C PRO A 91 8.39 -18.87 9.86
N LYS A 92 7.41 -19.64 9.37
CA LYS A 92 6.09 -19.08 9.02
C LYS A 92 5.46 -18.35 10.21
N ALA A 93 4.93 -17.17 9.96
CA ALA A 93 4.14 -16.43 10.93
C ALA A 93 2.90 -17.22 11.34
N ASN A 94 2.51 -17.13 12.61
CA ASN A 94 1.36 -17.87 13.14
C ASN A 94 0.71 -17.10 14.29
N GLN A 95 -0.50 -17.53 14.68
CA GLN A 95 -1.27 -16.92 15.76
C GLN A 95 -0.49 -16.88 17.09
N THR A 96 0.25 -17.94 17.43
CA THR A 96 1.02 -18.03 18.68
C THR A 96 2.07 -16.92 18.81
N LEU A 97 2.70 -16.51 17.71
CA LEU A 97 3.63 -15.37 17.70
C LEU A 97 2.90 -14.07 18.08
N PHE A 98 1.75 -13.79 17.48
CA PHE A 98 0.98 -12.56 17.74
C PHE A 98 0.41 -12.54 19.16
N ASP A 99 -0.08 -13.68 19.65
CA ASP A 99 -0.56 -13.82 21.03
C ASP A 99 0.57 -13.51 22.03
N ALA A 100 1.78 -14.01 21.76
CA ALA A 100 2.96 -13.74 22.58
C ALA A 100 3.34 -12.26 22.56
N LEU A 101 3.33 -11.60 21.39
CA LEU A 101 3.59 -10.16 21.28
C LEU A 101 2.57 -9.34 22.09
N LYS A 102 1.27 -9.63 21.95
CA LYS A 102 0.21 -8.99 22.72
C LYS A 102 0.41 -9.18 24.22
N ALA A 103 0.72 -10.39 24.67
CA ALA A 103 0.99 -10.71 26.07
C ALA A 103 2.23 -9.96 26.64
N LYS A 104 3.18 -9.56 25.78
CA LYS A 104 4.33 -8.72 26.15
C LYS A 104 4.05 -7.22 26.09
N GLY A 105 2.82 -6.81 25.77
CA GLY A 105 2.40 -5.40 25.77
C GLY A 105 2.55 -4.68 24.44
N PHE A 106 2.95 -5.38 23.37
CA PHE A 106 2.86 -4.82 22.02
C PHE A 106 1.39 -4.73 21.62
N ASN A 107 1.01 -3.65 20.94
CA ASN A 107 -0.33 -3.53 20.36
C ASN A 107 -0.31 -3.12 18.89
N THR A 108 0.87 -3.06 18.28
CA THR A 108 1.04 -2.70 16.88
C THR A 108 2.03 -3.66 16.24
N VAL A 109 1.68 -4.22 15.08
CA VAL A 109 2.60 -5.00 14.25
C VAL A 109 2.64 -4.42 12.85
N ARG A 110 3.85 -4.16 12.35
CA ARG A 110 4.08 -3.87 10.94
C ARG A 110 4.41 -5.18 10.22
N VAL A 111 3.69 -5.46 9.15
CA VAL A 111 3.84 -6.65 8.30
C VAL A 111 4.49 -6.18 6.99
N PRO A 112 5.83 -6.02 6.95
CA PRO A 112 6.50 -5.63 5.71
C PRO A 112 6.23 -6.67 4.63
N THR A 113 5.71 -6.26 3.47
CA THR A 113 5.30 -7.20 2.42
C THR A 113 5.85 -6.79 1.06
N THR A 114 6.49 -7.73 0.38
CA THR A 114 7.00 -7.55 -0.99
C THR A 114 6.02 -8.20 -1.96
N TRP A 115 5.71 -7.53 -3.07
CA TRP A 115 4.62 -7.94 -3.96
C TRP A 115 5.08 -8.33 -5.36
N PHE A 116 6.14 -7.73 -5.92
CA PHE A 116 6.46 -7.91 -7.35
C PHE A 116 6.63 -9.35 -7.84
N GLN A 117 7.10 -10.27 -6.98
CA GLN A 117 7.27 -11.70 -7.33
C GLN A 117 5.95 -12.48 -7.32
N HIS A 118 4.89 -11.85 -6.85
CA HIS A 118 3.56 -12.42 -6.66
C HIS A 118 2.54 -11.70 -7.54
N LEU A 119 3.00 -11.09 -8.63
CA LEU A 119 2.16 -10.42 -9.64
C LEU A 119 2.25 -11.20 -10.94
N ASP A 120 1.14 -11.28 -11.68
CA ASP A 120 1.16 -11.72 -13.08
C ASP A 120 1.60 -10.59 -14.03
N GLU A 121 1.66 -10.89 -15.33
CA GLU A 121 2.04 -9.93 -16.39
C GLU A 121 1.12 -8.69 -16.44
N ASP A 122 -0.14 -8.86 -16.04
CA ASP A 122 -1.15 -7.80 -15.95
C ASP A 122 -1.13 -7.07 -14.60
N ASN A 123 -0.20 -7.41 -13.70
CA ASN A 123 -0.09 -6.90 -12.33
C ASN A 123 -1.27 -7.26 -11.41
N ASN A 124 -1.95 -8.37 -11.65
CA ASN A 124 -2.87 -8.95 -10.67
C ASN A 124 -2.08 -9.74 -9.63
N ILE A 125 -2.50 -9.64 -8.36
CA ILE A 125 -1.84 -10.35 -7.27
C ILE A 125 -2.24 -11.83 -7.28
N ASP A 126 -1.26 -12.71 -7.12
CA ASP A 126 -1.49 -14.14 -6.90
C ASP A 126 -2.49 -14.34 -5.73
N PRO A 127 -3.63 -15.02 -5.97
CA PRO A 127 -4.64 -15.22 -4.95
C PRO A 127 -4.13 -16.01 -3.73
N GLU A 128 -3.16 -16.91 -3.89
CA GLU A 128 -2.57 -17.65 -2.77
C GLU A 128 -1.70 -16.74 -1.90
N TRP A 129 -0.93 -15.86 -2.52
CA TRP A 129 -0.15 -14.85 -1.79
C TRP A 129 -1.05 -13.88 -1.04
N MET A 130 -2.08 -13.33 -1.69
CA MET A 130 -3.04 -12.43 -1.05
C MET A 130 -3.77 -13.11 0.12
N ALA A 131 -4.19 -14.37 -0.05
CA ALA A 131 -4.81 -15.15 1.03
C ALA A 131 -3.85 -15.31 2.21
N ARG A 132 -2.56 -15.57 1.95
CA ARG A 132 -1.56 -15.72 3.01
C ARG A 132 -1.27 -14.40 3.73
N VAL A 133 -1.12 -13.29 3.02
CA VAL A 133 -0.97 -11.96 3.63
C VAL A 133 -2.17 -11.64 4.52
N LYS A 134 -3.39 -11.89 4.03
CA LYS A 134 -4.62 -11.72 4.82
C LYS A 134 -4.59 -12.56 6.09
N GLU A 135 -4.17 -13.82 6.02
CA GLU A 135 -4.09 -14.70 7.19
C GLU A 135 -3.15 -14.13 8.27
N VAL A 136 -1.98 -13.62 7.86
CA VAL A 136 -1.00 -13.01 8.78
C VAL A 136 -1.54 -11.72 9.40
N VAL A 137 -2.20 -10.87 8.61
CA VAL A 137 -2.87 -9.65 9.10
C VAL A 137 -3.98 -10.01 10.10
N ASP A 138 -4.79 -11.03 9.79
CA ASP A 138 -5.89 -11.49 10.64
C ASP A 138 -5.41 -11.94 12.03
N TYR A 139 -4.18 -12.46 12.19
CA TYR A 139 -3.64 -12.83 13.51
C TYR A 139 -3.52 -11.63 14.45
N GLY A 140 -3.16 -10.46 13.91
CA GLY A 140 -3.10 -9.20 14.67
C GLY A 140 -4.47 -8.61 14.93
N ILE A 141 -5.35 -8.61 13.93
CA ILE A 141 -6.73 -8.13 14.07
C ILE A 141 -7.50 -8.94 15.12
N LYS A 142 -7.36 -10.28 15.12
CA LYS A 142 -7.93 -11.16 16.15
C LYS A 142 -7.42 -10.87 17.56
N ASN A 143 -6.23 -10.27 17.68
CA ASN A 143 -5.60 -9.87 18.95
C ASN A 143 -5.88 -8.41 19.34
N ASP A 144 -6.77 -7.71 18.62
CA ASP A 144 -7.05 -6.29 18.85
C ASP A 144 -5.73 -5.48 18.81
N MET A 145 -4.94 -5.71 17.76
CA MET A 145 -3.69 -5.00 17.48
C MET A 145 -3.85 -4.15 16.22
N TYR A 146 -3.14 -3.02 16.19
CA TYR A 146 -2.96 -2.23 14.97
C TYR A 146 -2.04 -2.96 14.00
N ILE A 147 -2.41 -3.00 12.72
CA ILE A 147 -1.59 -3.58 11.67
C ILE A 147 -1.19 -2.50 10.66
N ILE A 148 0.11 -2.43 10.38
CA ILE A 148 0.64 -1.65 9.26
C ILE A 148 1.04 -2.63 8.16
N LEU A 149 0.27 -2.65 7.08
CA LEU A 149 0.63 -3.35 5.84
C LEU A 149 1.24 -2.34 4.86
N ASN A 150 2.24 -2.74 4.08
CA ASN A 150 2.87 -1.85 3.11
C ASN A 150 3.34 -2.59 1.86
N VAL A 151 3.95 -1.81 0.97
CA VAL A 151 4.77 -2.24 -0.16
C VAL A 151 6.25 -2.10 0.24
N HIS A 152 7.08 -3.16 0.15
CA HIS A 152 8.41 -3.21 0.78
C HIS A 152 9.60 -3.29 -0.18
N HIS A 153 10.01 -4.48 -0.65
CA HIS A 153 11.19 -4.64 -1.51
C HIS A 153 10.83 -4.75 -2.99
N GLU A 154 10.09 -3.77 -3.50
CA GLU A 154 9.73 -3.75 -4.90
C GLU A 154 10.94 -3.40 -5.78
N ASN A 155 11.10 -4.15 -6.87
CA ASN A 155 12.12 -3.90 -7.89
C ASN A 155 11.80 -2.71 -8.81
N TRP A 156 10.57 -2.16 -8.73
CA TRP A 156 10.06 -1.12 -9.63
C TRP A 156 9.87 0.25 -8.97
N ILE A 157 9.77 0.35 -7.63
CA ILE A 157 9.48 1.62 -6.93
C ILE A 157 10.73 2.30 -6.36
N ASN A 158 11.75 1.52 -5.98
CA ASN A 158 12.97 2.02 -5.35
C ASN A 158 13.95 2.56 -6.40
N ARG A 159 13.50 3.56 -7.16
CA ARG A 159 14.26 4.19 -8.25
C ARG A 159 14.90 5.50 -7.81
N GLY A 160 16.06 5.82 -8.38
CA GLY A 160 16.77 7.09 -8.11
C GLY A 160 16.06 8.33 -8.68
N ASP A 161 15.17 8.14 -9.65
CA ASP A 161 14.37 9.16 -10.33
C ASP A 161 12.90 9.18 -9.87
N PHE A 162 12.61 8.68 -8.66
CA PHE A 162 11.25 8.51 -8.13
C PHE A 162 10.35 9.75 -8.28
N ALA A 163 10.90 10.96 -8.10
CA ALA A 163 10.15 12.21 -8.19
C ALA A 163 9.58 12.46 -9.60
N ASP A 164 10.31 12.05 -10.64
CA ASP A 164 9.92 12.23 -12.04
C ASP A 164 9.15 11.01 -12.58
N ALA A 165 9.39 9.84 -12.00
CA ALA A 165 8.80 8.56 -12.42
C ALA A 165 7.40 8.28 -11.83
N TYR A 166 6.83 9.17 -11.02
CA TYR A 166 5.57 8.90 -10.31
C TYR A 166 4.42 8.48 -11.24
N ASP A 167 4.24 9.17 -12.37
CA ASP A 167 3.16 8.84 -13.31
C ASP A 167 3.38 7.49 -14.01
N GLU A 168 4.62 7.02 -14.13
CA GLU A 168 4.96 5.68 -14.64
C GLU A 168 4.68 4.58 -13.59
N ILE A 169 4.95 4.88 -12.32
CA ILE A 169 4.84 3.95 -11.18
C ILE A 169 3.37 3.81 -10.73
N LYS A 170 2.62 4.91 -10.75
CA LYS A 170 1.26 5.02 -10.21
C LYS A 170 0.29 3.92 -10.70
N PRO A 171 0.25 3.54 -11.99
CA PRO A 171 -0.67 2.49 -12.46
C PRO A 171 -0.46 1.14 -11.75
N LYS A 172 0.80 0.78 -11.45
CA LYS A 172 1.15 -0.45 -10.74
C LYS A 172 0.87 -0.31 -9.24
N LEU A 173 1.19 0.83 -8.65
CA LEU A 173 0.92 1.11 -7.24
C LEU A 173 -0.57 1.05 -6.90
N LEU A 174 -1.45 1.49 -7.79
CA LEU A 174 -2.90 1.48 -7.56
C LEU A 174 -3.55 0.09 -7.70
N LYS A 175 -2.80 -0.93 -8.14
CA LYS A 175 -3.27 -2.32 -8.23
C LYS A 175 -2.94 -3.17 -7.00
N ILE A 176 -2.07 -2.67 -6.13
CA ILE A 176 -1.58 -3.34 -4.91
C ILE A 176 -2.19 -2.67 -3.70
#